data_AF-A0A6L7MGL0-F1
#
_entry.id   AF-A0A6L7MGL0-F1
#
_cell.length_a   1.000
_cell.length_b   1.000
_cell.length_c   1.000
_cell.angle_alpha   90.00
_cell.angle_beta   90.00
_cell.angle_gamma   90.00
#
_symmetry.space_group_name_H-M   'P 1'
#
loop_
_entity.id
_entity.type
_entity.pdbx_description
1 polymer ?
#
loop_
_entity_poly.entity_id
_entity_poly.type
_entity_poly.pdbx_seq_one_letter_code
_entity_poly.pdbx_strand_id
1 'polypeptide(L)'
;MQLIVDGEIVSEDPNAQLVTQEVIENLTNGVEIPVILVDTDVLDNGLTYVQAVIDEDDVYILEYQDGSLDRHYFCTSEISVDDIVHTFVLYLDANPEWKTGLCWEKLDPDEMIIQSSY
;
A
#
# COMPACT_ATOMS: atom_id res chain seq x y z
N MET A 1 -1.28 6.68 -12.20
CA MET A 1 -1.13 6.41 -10.75
C MET A 1 -1.69 7.56 -9.95
N GLN A 2 -2.41 7.32 -8.85
CA GLN A 2 -2.87 8.35 -7.90
C GLN A 2 -2.35 8.05 -6.50
N LEU A 3 -1.91 9.09 -5.78
CA LEU A 3 -1.53 9.01 -4.37
C LEU A 3 -2.68 9.49 -3.49
N ILE A 4 -3.08 8.65 -2.55
CA ILE A 4 -4.17 8.88 -1.60
C ILE A 4 -3.61 8.78 -0.19
N VAL A 5 -3.96 9.75 0.65
CA VAL A 5 -3.62 9.79 2.08
C VAL A 5 -4.89 10.18 2.83
N ASP A 6 -5.22 9.46 3.90
CA ASP A 6 -6.43 9.71 4.71
C ASP A 6 -7.72 9.74 3.86
N GLY A 7 -7.77 8.92 2.81
CA GLY A 7 -8.89 8.86 1.87
C GLY A 7 -8.99 10.04 0.90
N GLU A 8 -8.09 11.02 0.95
CA GLU A 8 -8.04 12.15 0.03
C GLU A 8 -6.97 11.97 -1.05
N ILE A 9 -7.27 12.34 -2.29
CA ILE A 9 -6.29 12.34 -3.39
C ILE A 9 -5.31 13.49 -3.17
N VAL A 10 -4.09 13.17 -2.78
CA VAL A 10 -2.99 14.14 -2.62
C VAL A 10 -2.36 14.49 -3.98
N SER A 11 -2.30 13.53 -4.91
CA SER A 11 -1.82 13.78 -6.28
C SER A 11 -2.41 12.82 -7.29
N GLU A 12 -2.79 13.33 -8.47
CA GLU A 12 -3.24 12.54 -9.62
C GLU A 12 -2.08 12.01 -10.49
N ASP A 13 -0.87 12.50 -10.28
CA ASP A 13 0.36 12.10 -10.98
C ASP A 13 1.55 12.27 -10.02
N PRO A 14 1.67 11.40 -9.00
CA PRO A 14 2.70 11.53 -7.98
C PRO A 14 4.08 11.20 -8.56
N ASN A 15 5.11 11.90 -8.07
CA ASN A 15 6.50 11.53 -8.32
C ASN A 15 7.12 10.88 -7.08
N ALA A 16 8.28 10.23 -7.25
CA ALA A 16 8.95 9.50 -6.18
C ALA A 16 9.26 10.36 -4.94
N GLN A 17 9.55 11.65 -5.11
CA GLN A 17 9.83 12.56 -3.99
C GLN A 17 8.59 12.78 -3.13
N LEU A 18 7.45 13.07 -3.76
CA LEU A 18 6.18 13.25 -3.05
C LEU A 18 5.75 11.96 -2.35
N VAL A 19 5.83 10.82 -3.04
CA VAL A 19 5.49 9.52 -2.45
C VAL A 19 6.36 9.23 -1.22
N THR A 20 7.67 9.46 -1.32
CA THR A 20 8.60 9.27 -0.20
C THR A 20 8.22 10.16 0.99
N GLN A 21 7.91 11.43 0.72
CA GLN A 21 7.51 12.38 1.75
C GLN A 21 6.25 11.93 2.48
N GLU A 22 5.17 11.62 1.75
CA GLU A 22 3.90 11.24 2.34
C GLU A 22 3.99 9.92 3.13
N VAL A 23 4.75 8.94 2.64
CA VAL A 23 4.99 7.69 3.37
C VAL A 23 5.69 7.97 4.70
N ILE A 24 6.76 8.77 4.71
CA ILE A 24 7.49 9.08 5.94
C ILE A 24 6.61 9.88 6.90
N GLU A 25 5.93 10.92 6.42
CA GLU A 25 5.12 11.80 7.25
C GLU A 25 3.93 11.08 7.88
N ASN A 26 3.27 10.17 7.16
CA ASN A 26 2.07 9.53 7.70
C ASN A 26 2.37 8.25 8.49
N LEU A 27 3.42 7.50 8.14
CA LEU A 27 3.71 6.24 8.83
C LEU A 27 4.57 6.41 10.09
N THR A 28 5.32 7.51 10.24
CA THR A 28 6.20 7.70 11.41
C THR A 28 5.57 8.49 12.57
N ASN A 29 4.37 9.04 12.36
CA ASN A 29 3.69 9.87 13.35
C ASN A 29 2.79 9.08 14.32
N GLY A 30 2.76 7.74 14.20
CA GLY A 30 1.97 6.86 15.09
C GLY A 30 0.46 7.04 14.93
N VAL A 31 0.00 7.41 13.73
CA VAL A 31 -1.41 7.55 13.39
C VAL A 31 -1.72 6.51 12.33
N GLU A 32 -2.84 5.80 12.48
CA GLU A 32 -3.34 4.78 11.54
C GLU A 32 -3.89 5.40 10.25
N ILE A 33 -3.09 6.22 9.58
CA ILE A 33 -3.43 6.86 8.31
C ILE A 33 -2.88 5.98 7.18
N PRO A 34 -3.73 5.38 6.35
CA PRO A 34 -3.27 4.62 5.21
C PRO A 34 -2.69 5.56 4.14
N VAL A 35 -1.55 5.17 3.60
CA VAL A 35 -0.97 5.76 2.39
C VAL A 35 -1.16 4.76 1.27
N ILE A 36 -1.79 5.19 0.17
CA ILE A 36 -2.22 4.31 -0.93
C ILE A 36 -1.72 4.88 -2.25
N LEU A 37 -1.07 4.04 -3.07
CA LEU A 37 -0.73 4.36 -4.45
C LEU A 37 -1.53 3.45 -5.37
N VAL A 38 -2.44 4.05 -6.15
CA VAL A 38 -3.43 3.36 -6.98
C VAL A 38 -3.07 3.47 -8.46
N ASP A 39 -3.08 2.35 -9.17
CA ASP A 39 -3.04 2.32 -10.62
C ASP A 39 -4.44 2.55 -11.20
N THR A 40 -4.63 3.74 -11.77
CA THR A 40 -5.91 4.19 -12.34
C THR A 40 -6.12 3.78 -13.79
N ASP A 41 -5.14 3.17 -14.44
CA ASP A 41 -5.28 2.70 -15.83
C ASP A 41 -6.02 1.35 -15.91
N VAL A 42 -6.22 0.68 -14.76
CA VAL A 42 -6.96 -0.59 -14.65
C VAL A 42 -8.44 -0.29 -14.40
N LEU A 43 -9.22 -0.08 -15.46
CA LEU A 43 -10.63 0.33 -15.39
C LEU A 43 -11.64 -0.83 -15.45
N ASP A 44 -11.20 -2.05 -15.78
CA ASP A 44 -12.08 -3.20 -15.87
C ASP A 44 -11.92 -4.09 -14.62
N ASN A 45 -12.87 -3.92 -13.69
CA ASN A 45 -13.33 -4.92 -12.69
C ASN A 45 -12.70 -4.91 -11.29
N GLY A 46 -11.73 -4.06 -10.99
CA GLY A 46 -11.15 -3.97 -9.65
C GLY A 46 -10.00 -2.98 -9.54
N LEU A 47 -9.58 -2.69 -8.31
CA LEU A 47 -8.49 -1.77 -8.03
C LEU A 47 -7.14 -2.50 -8.08
N THR A 48 -6.13 -1.85 -8.64
CA THR A 48 -4.73 -2.25 -8.46
C THR A 48 -4.06 -1.17 -7.62
N TYR A 49 -3.53 -1.53 -6.47
CA TYR A 49 -2.91 -0.58 -5.56
C TYR A 49 -1.86 -1.24 -4.68
N VAL A 50 -0.96 -0.43 -4.11
CA VAL A 50 -0.15 -0.76 -2.94
C VAL A 50 -0.53 0.18 -1.80
N GLN A 51 -0.67 -0.33 -0.59
CA GLN A 51 -1.06 0.42 0.59
C GLN A 51 -0.16 0.07 1.77
N ALA A 52 0.19 1.07 2.57
CA ALA A 52 0.82 0.86 3.86
C ALA A 52 0.08 1.62 4.97
N VAL A 53 0.08 1.05 6.16
CA VAL A 53 -0.46 1.65 7.40
C VAL A 53 0.35 1.16 8.59
N ILE A 54 0.39 1.93 9.67
CA ILE A 54 0.89 1.47 10.97
C ILE A 54 -0.30 1.03 11.82
N ASP A 55 -0.23 -0.12 12.48
CA ASP A 55 -1.30 -0.62 13.34
C ASP A 55 -1.18 -0.13 14.80
N GLU A 56 -2.13 -0.54 15.65
CA GLU A 56 -2.17 -0.20 17.08
C GLU A 56 -0.94 -0.69 17.89
N ASP A 57 -0.20 -1.68 17.37
CA ASP A 57 0.98 -2.27 18.00
C ASP A 57 2.31 -1.67 17.45
N ASP A 58 2.23 -0.54 16.72
CA ASP A 58 3.34 0.11 16.01
C ASP A 58 3.99 -0.79 14.93
N VAL A 59 3.24 -1.76 14.40
CA VAL A 59 3.69 -2.65 13.33
C VAL A 59 3.24 -2.10 11.98
N TYR A 60 4.17 -2.10 11.02
CA TYR A 60 3.87 -1.71 9.66
C TYR A 60 3.20 -2.84 8.89
N ILE A 61 2.01 -2.55 8.37
CA ILE A 61 1.28 -3.43 7.47
C ILE A 61 1.43 -2.87 6.06
N LEU A 62 1.85 -3.73 5.13
CA LEU A 62 1.93 -3.42 3.70
C LEU A 62 1.14 -4.46 2.94
N GLU A 63 0.24 -3.99 2.07
CA GLU A 63 -0.63 -4.84 1.25
C GLU A 63 -0.73 -4.33 -0.18
N TYR A 64 -1.14 -5.20 -1.08
CA TYR A 64 -1.47 -4.80 -2.44
C TYR A 64 -2.61 -5.63 -3.01
N GLN A 65 -3.44 -4.99 -3.82
CA GLN A 65 -4.43 -5.66 -4.65
C GLN A 65 -3.99 -5.59 -6.11
N ASP A 66 -4.20 -6.67 -6.85
CA ASP A 66 -3.89 -6.76 -8.29
C ASP A 66 -5.19 -6.91 -9.09
N GLY A 67 -5.98 -5.85 -9.19
CA GLY A 67 -7.19 -5.76 -10.01
C GLY A 67 -8.36 -6.65 -9.57
N SER A 68 -8.27 -7.35 -8.43
CA SER A 68 -9.35 -8.15 -7.85
C SER A 68 -9.06 -8.48 -6.38
N LEU A 69 -10.10 -8.60 -5.55
CA LEU A 69 -10.02 -9.08 -4.16
C LEU A 69 -9.45 -10.52 -4.07
N ASP A 70 -9.67 -11.36 -5.08
CA ASP A 70 -9.06 -12.69 -5.16
C ASP A 70 -7.54 -12.65 -5.36
N ARG A 71 -7.00 -11.46 -5.63
CA ARG A 71 -5.58 -11.16 -5.79
C ARG A 71 -5.19 -10.02 -4.85
N HIS A 72 -5.66 -10.14 -3.61
CA HIS A 72 -5.24 -9.30 -2.48
C HIS A 72 -4.16 -10.04 -1.69
N TYR A 73 -3.09 -9.33 -1.33
CA TYR A 73 -1.94 -9.89 -0.65
C TYR A 73 -1.43 -8.96 0.42
N PHE A 74 -0.88 -9.51 1.50
CA PHE A 74 -0.22 -8.76 2.56
C PHE A 74 1.23 -9.24 2.72
N CYS A 75 2.10 -8.34 3.16
CA CYS A 75 3.48 -8.69 3.47
C CYS A 75 3.55 -9.39 4.82
N THR A 76 4.21 -10.54 4.89
CA THR A 76 4.30 -11.36 6.11
C THR A 76 5.58 -11.15 6.91
N SER A 77 6.51 -10.37 6.36
CA SER A 77 7.76 -10.04 7.02
C SER A 77 7.59 -8.77 7.84
N GLU A 78 8.35 -8.65 8.94
CA GLU A 78 8.54 -7.36 9.58
C GLU A 78 9.27 -6.44 8.58
N ILE A 79 8.67 -5.29 8.29
CA ILE A 79 9.15 -4.33 7.30
C ILE A 79 9.45 -2.99 7.98
N SER A 80 10.43 -2.27 7.46
CA SER A 80 10.71 -0.90 7.89
C SER A 80 10.01 0.13 6.99
N VAL A 81 9.94 1.38 7.44
CA VAL A 81 9.49 2.51 6.60
C VAL A 81 10.35 2.64 5.34
N ASP A 82 11.66 2.36 5.43
CA ASP A 82 12.56 2.42 4.28
C ASP A 82 12.19 1.36 3.23
N ASP A 83 11.81 0.15 3.65
CA ASP A 83 11.33 -0.91 2.75
C ASP A 83 10.00 -0.54 2.09
N ILE A 84 9.11 0.13 2.83
CA ILE A 84 7.84 0.63 2.31
C ILE A 84 8.08 1.71 1.26
N VAL A 85 8.88 2.73 1.59
CA VAL A 85 9.27 3.79 0.64
C VAL A 85 9.85 3.17 -0.62
N HIS A 86 10.77 2.22 -0.46
CA HIS A 86 11.39 1.54 -1.59
C HIS A 86 10.35 0.81 -2.46
N THR A 87 9.43 0.07 -1.83
CA THR A 87 8.37 -0.67 -2.52
C THR A 87 7.44 0.27 -3.29
N PHE A 88 7.01 1.37 -2.67
CA PHE A 88 6.16 2.37 -3.30
C PHE A 88 6.84 3.03 -4.51
N VAL A 89 8.12 3.37 -4.41
CA VAL A 89 8.89 3.94 -5.53
C VAL A 89 9.03 2.93 -6.67
N LEU A 90 9.34 1.66 -6.37
CA LEU A 90 9.41 0.61 -7.38
C LEU A 90 8.05 0.35 -8.04
N TYR A 91 6.95 0.41 -7.28
CA TYR A 91 5.59 0.30 -7.80
C TYR A 91 5.25 1.46 -8.73
N LEU A 92 5.57 2.70 -8.33
CA LEU A 92 5.38 3.90 -9.14
C LEU A 92 6.09 3.82 -10.49
N ASP A 93 7.32 3.29 -10.49
CA ASP A 93 8.14 3.09 -11.70
C ASP A 93 7.75 1.84 -12.51
N ALA A 94 6.69 1.13 -12.12
CA ALA A 94 6.27 -0.16 -12.70
C ALA A 94 7.40 -1.22 -12.72
N ASN A 95 8.35 -1.15 -11.78
CA ASN A 95 9.45 -2.08 -11.68
C ASN A 95 9.02 -3.37 -10.95
N PRO A 96 9.01 -4.55 -11.59
CA PRO A 96 8.49 -5.78 -11.01
C PRO A 96 9.21 -6.24 -9.73
N GLU A 97 10.39 -5.70 -9.42
CA GLU A 97 11.12 -6.00 -8.19
C GLU A 97 10.33 -5.70 -6.91
N TRP A 98 9.35 -4.78 -6.96
CA TRP A 98 8.48 -4.49 -5.82
C TRP A 98 7.72 -5.73 -5.32
N LYS A 99 7.36 -6.67 -6.22
CA LYS A 99 6.70 -7.93 -5.84
C LYS A 99 7.67 -9.00 -5.36
N THR A 100 8.92 -8.98 -5.82
CA THR A 100 9.88 -10.06 -5.53
C THR A 100 10.83 -9.75 -4.38
N GLY A 101 10.92 -8.48 -3.97
CA GLY A 101 11.77 -8.04 -2.86
C GLY A 101 11.22 -8.39 -1.47
N LEU A 102 9.94 -8.77 -1.38
CA LEU A 102 9.24 -9.04 -0.12
C LEU A 102 8.52 -10.40 -0.15
N CYS A 103 8.21 -10.93 1.02
CA CYS A 103 7.37 -12.12 1.18
C CYS A 103 5.90 -11.69 1.23
N TRP A 104 5.11 -12.18 0.28
CA TRP A 104 3.68 -11.88 0.18
C TRP A 104 2.87 -13.15 0.39
N GLU A 105 1.84 -13.05 1.22
CA GLU A 105 0.81 -14.09 1.32
C GLU A 105 -0.51 -13.55 0.81
N LYS A 106 -1.27 -14.43 0.16
CA LYS A 106 -2.60 -14.09 -0.33
C LYS A 106 -3.51 -13.93 0.88
N LEU A 107 -4.22 -12.83 0.95
CA LEU A 107 -5.21 -12.58 1.99
C LEU A 107 -6.49 -13.32 1.64
N ASP A 108 -6.96 -14.18 2.54
CA ASP A 108 -8.20 -14.92 2.29
C ASP A 108 -9.40 -13.95 2.40
N PRO A 109 -10.34 -13.95 1.45
CA PRO A 109 -11.47 -13.02 1.46
C PRO A 109 -12.32 -13.08 2.75
N ASP A 110 -12.33 -14.22 3.42
CA ASP A 110 -13.04 -14.43 4.68
C ASP A 110 -12.36 -13.73 5.88
N GLU A 111 -11.05 -13.45 5.80
CA GLU A 111 -10.30 -12.71 6.82
C GLU A 111 -10.50 -11.19 6.73
N MET A 112 -10.93 -10.68 5.57
CA MET A 112 -11.24 -9.26 5.35
C MET A 112 -12.46 -8.76 6.16
N ILE A 113 -13.35 -9.66 6.56
CA ILE A 113 -14.60 -9.31 7.29
C ILE A 113 -14.30 -8.86 8.73
N ILE A 114 -13.13 -9.22 9.28
CA ILE A 114 -12.80 -8.95 10.69
C ILE A 114 -12.22 -7.54 10.89
N GLN A 115 -11.53 -6.96 9.89
CA GLN A 115 -10.92 -5.63 10.00
C GLN A 115 -11.88 -4.46 9.75
N SER A 116 -13.07 -4.69 9.17
CA SER A 116 -14.10 -3.64 8.98
C SER A 116 -15.05 -3.48 10.17
N SER A 117 -14.75 -4.08 11.32
CA SER A 117 -15.58 -4.02 12.53
C SER A 117 -15.00 -3.05 13.56
N TYR A 118 -14.83 -1.77 13.17
CA TYR A 118 -14.60 -0.66 14.08
C TYR A 118 -15.60 0.46 13.83
#